data_AF-A0A1L8Z8G5-F1
#
_entry.id   AF-A0A1L8Z8G5-F1
#
_cell.length_a   1.000
_cell.length_b   1.000
_cell.length_c   1.000
_cell.angle_alpha   90.00
_cell.angle_beta   90.00
_cell.angle_gamma   90.00
#
_symmetry.space_group_name_H-M   'P 1'
#
loop_
_entity.id
_entity.type
_entity.pdbx_description
1 polymer ?
#
loop_
_entity_poly.entity_id
_entity_poly.type
_entity_poly.pdbx_seq_one_letter_code
_entity_poly.pdbx_strand_id
1 'polypeptide(L)' 'KFKKLLRKWGFKTNKSLHLCRNLFIFNLKSNGYNSFQIKELMKYSSTYEIDNIYGLSHASKIQAYECIKSTIDL' A
#
# COMPACT_ATOMS: atom_id res chain seq x y z
N LYS A 1 3.18 15.85 1.61
CA LYS A 1 3.77 14.98 2.67
C LYS A 1 3.88 13.50 2.25
N PHE A 2 2.79 12.85 1.81
CA PHE A 2 2.78 11.42 1.44
C PHE A 2 3.75 11.02 0.29
N LYS A 3 3.80 11.79 -0.82
CA LYS A 3 4.77 11.53 -1.93
C LYS A 3 6.24 11.56 -1.49
N LYS A 4 6.60 12.36 -0.48
CA LYS A 4 7.97 12.40 0.09
C LYS A 4 8.28 11.14 0.90
N LEU A 5 7.30 10.63 1.66
CA LEU A 5 7.42 9.37 2.39
C LEU A 5 7.63 8.19 1.45
N LEU A 6 6.86 8.12 0.35
CA LEU A 6 7.02 7.08 -0.67
C LEU A 6 8.43 7.08 -1.28
N ARG A 7 8.95 8.26 -1.65
CA ARG A 7 10.34 8.37 -2.15
C ARG A 7 11.38 7.95 -1.11
N LYS A 8 11.19 8.34 0.16
CA LYS A 8 12.07 7.96 1.27
C LYS A 8 12.15 6.43 1.46
N TRP A 9 11.08 5.72 1.13
CA TRP A 9 10.97 4.26 1.25
C TRP A 9 11.30 3.52 -0.07
N GLY A 10 11.95 4.17 -1.04
CA GLY A 10 12.45 3.54 -2.26
C GLY A 10 11.45 3.41 -3.41
N PHE A 11 10.22 3.92 -3.28
CA PHE A 11 9.22 3.81 -4.36
C PHE A 11 9.58 4.73 -5.54
N LYS A 12 9.85 4.13 -6.72
CA LYS A 12 10.08 4.86 -7.99
C LYS A 12 8.83 5.64 -8.43
N THR A 13 9.06 6.79 -9.04
CA THR A 13 8.04 7.81 -9.40
C THR A 13 6.97 7.39 -10.39
N ASN A 14 7.14 6.25 -11.08
CA ASN A 14 6.23 5.82 -12.15
C ASN A 14 5.09 4.91 -11.67
N LYS A 15 4.98 4.63 -10.38
CA LYS A 15 3.84 3.91 -9.83
C LYS A 15 2.70 4.91 -9.58
N SER A 16 1.49 4.60 -10.03
CA SER A 16 0.32 5.44 -9.79
C SER A 16 0.16 5.71 -8.29
N LEU A 17 -0.32 6.89 -7.91
CA LEU A 17 -0.49 7.25 -6.49
C LEU A 17 -1.39 6.24 -5.77
N HIS A 18 -2.37 5.69 -6.47
CA HIS A 18 -3.24 4.62 -6.01
C HIS A 18 -2.47 3.32 -5.70
N LEU A 19 -1.55 2.91 -6.57
CA LEU A 19 -0.73 1.72 -6.34
C LEU A 19 0.17 1.89 -5.11
N CYS A 20 0.84 3.02 -4.98
CA CYS A 20 1.66 3.32 -3.81
C CYS A 20 0.85 3.36 -2.51
N ARG A 21 -0.38 3.88 -2.56
CA ARG A 21 -1.31 3.89 -1.43
C ARG A 21 -1.69 2.47 -1.01
N ASN A 22 -2.03 1.61 -1.98
CA ASN A 22 -2.39 0.22 -1.72
C ASN A 22 -1.21 -0.58 -1.15
N LEU A 23 0.00 -0.36 -1.68
CA LEU A 23 1.23 -0.97 -1.19
C LEU A 23 1.54 -0.55 0.25
N PHE A 24 1.34 0.72 0.59
CA PHE A 24 1.51 1.21 1.95
C PHE A 24 0.52 0.58 2.93
N ILE A 25 -0.75 0.45 2.53
CA ILE A 25 -1.80 -0.22 3.33
C ILE A 25 -1.49 -1.70 3.53
N PHE A 26 -1.00 -2.39 2.48
CA PHE A 26 -0.54 -3.77 2.58
C PHE A 26 0.59 -3.92 3.61
N ASN A 27 1.62 -3.06 3.53
CA ASN A 27 2.73 -3.09 4.47
C ASN A 27 2.28 -2.85 5.92
N LEU A 28 1.33 -1.93 6.16
CA LEU A 28 0.77 -1.72 7.49
C LEU A 28 0.06 -2.98 8.01
N LYS A 29 -0.76 -3.65 7.20
CA LYS A 29 -1.41 -4.91 7.60
C LYS A 29 -0.39 -6.01 7.90
N SER A 30 0.65 -6.15 7.08
CA SER A 30 1.74 -7.11 7.33
C SER A 30 2.51 -6.84 8.63
N ASN A 31 2.58 -5.58 9.07
CA ASN A 31 3.16 -5.20 10.36
C ASN A 31 2.15 -5.28 11.54
N GLY A 32 0.98 -5.89 11.33
CA GLY A 32 -0.01 -6.16 12.39
C GLY A 32 -1.04 -5.05 12.62
N TYR A 33 -1.07 -4.01 11.79
CA TYR A 33 -2.10 -2.97 11.91
C TYR A 33 -3.44 -3.48 11.39
N ASN A 34 -4.50 -3.32 12.18
CA ASN A 34 -5.86 -3.63 11.76
C ASN A 34 -6.46 -2.48 10.91
N SER A 35 -7.56 -2.77 10.22
CA SER A 35 -8.19 -1.80 9.31
C SER A 35 -8.67 -0.52 10.00
N PHE A 36 -9.06 -0.60 11.27
CA PHE A 36 -9.48 0.57 12.05
C PHE A 36 -8.28 1.49 12.35
N GLN A 37 -7.15 0.94 12.78
CA GLN A 37 -5.92 1.69 13.02
C GLN A 37 -5.42 2.36 11.73
N ILE A 38 -5.47 1.65 10.61
CA ILE A 38 -5.09 2.19 9.29
C ILE A 38 -6.04 3.33 8.89
N LYS A 39 -7.35 3.17 9.13
CA LYS A 39 -8.35 4.23 8.87
C LYS A 39 -8.01 5.50 9.64
N GLU A 40 -7.72 5.40 10.94
CA GLU A 40 -7.39 6.56 11.77
C GLU A 40 -6.08 7.24 11.37
N LEU A 41 -5.07 6.43 11.01
CA LEU A 41 -3.75 6.90 10.59
C LEU A 41 -3.80 7.64 9.24
N MET A 42 -4.52 7.07 8.27
CA MET A 42 -4.59 7.58 6.90
C MET A 42 -5.79 8.51 6.65
N LYS A 43 -6.65 8.70 7.66
CA LYS A 43 -7.84 9.55 7.62
C LYS A 43 -8.86 9.12 6.56
N TYR A 44 -9.08 7.81 6.45
CA TYR A 44 -10.18 7.28 5.65
C TYR A 44 -11.53 7.51 6.36
N SER A 45 -12.59 7.71 5.57
CA SER A 45 -13.96 7.81 6.09
C SER A 45 -14.47 6.46 6.61
N SER A 46 -14.07 5.36 5.97
CA SER A 46 -14.51 4.00 6.26
C SER A 46 -13.37 3.00 6.16
N THR A 47 -13.48 1.86 6.86
CA THR A 47 -12.58 0.72 6.65
C THR A 47 -12.89 -0.02 5.36
N TYR A 48 -14.06 0.20 4.75
CA TYR A 48 -14.48 -0.47 3.52
C TYR A 48 -13.46 -0.34 2.40
N GLU A 49 -12.86 0.84 2.19
CA GLU A 49 -11.82 1.00 1.17
C GLU A 49 -10.54 0.24 1.54
N ILE A 50 -10.19 0.12 2.82
CA ILE A 50 -9.01 -0.61 3.30
C ILE A 50 -9.22 -2.12 3.19
N ASP A 51 -10.42 -2.58 3.51
CA ASP A 51 -10.83 -3.98 3.44
C ASP A 51 -11.04 -4.42 1.98
N ASN A 52 -11.48 -3.51 1.10
CA ASN A 52 -11.64 -3.75 -0.33
C ASN A 52 -10.47 -3.27 -1.20
N ILE A 53 -9.39 -2.74 -0.62
CA ILE A 53 -8.11 -2.63 -1.34
C ILE A 53 -7.60 -4.01 -1.76
N TYR A 54 -8.11 -5.07 -1.14
CA TYR A 54 -7.97 -6.45 -1.62
C TYR A 54 -8.80 -6.80 -2.87
N GLY A 55 -9.58 -5.86 -3.41
CA GLY A 55 -10.22 -5.93 -4.73
C GLY A 55 -9.24 -5.81 -5.90
N LEU A 56 -7.93 -5.74 -5.61
CA LEU A 56 -6.91 -6.13 -6.57
C LEU A 56 -7.17 -7.58 -6.99
N SER A 57 -7.37 -7.80 -8.30
CA SER A 57 -7.40 -9.15 -8.86
C SER A 57 -6.18 -9.94 -8.40
N HIS A 58 -6.27 -11.27 -8.40
CA HIS A 58 -5.15 -12.13 -7.99
C HIS A 58 -3.83 -11.74 -8.71
N ALA A 59 -3.94 -11.35 -9.99
CA ALA A 59 -2.85 -10.81 -10.79
C ALA A 59 -2.27 -9.50 -10.25
N SER A 60 -3.11 -8.58 -9.76
CA SER A 60 -2.65 -7.32 -9.17
C SER A 60 -1.98 -7.52 -7.81
N LYS A 61 -2.35 -8.56 -7.05
CA LYS A 61 -1.64 -8.97 -5.82
C LYS A 61 -0.25 -9.51 -6.14
N ILE A 62 -0.13 -10.38 -7.14
CA ILE A 62 1.15 -10.90 -7.62
C ILE A 62 2.01 -9.77 -8.17
N GLN A 63 1.44 -8.89 -8.99
CA GLN A 63 2.17 -7.77 -9.57
C GLN A 63 2.61 -6.78 -8.48
N ALA A 64 1.78 -6.51 -7.46
CA ALA A 64 2.19 -5.72 -6.30
C ALA A 64 3.35 -6.39 -5.54
N TYR A 65 3.30 -7.69 -5.31
CA TYR A 65 4.36 -8.47 -4.67
C TYR A 65 5.68 -8.44 -5.47
N GLU A 66 5.66 -8.79 -6.76
CA GLU A 66 6.82 -8.72 -7.66
C GLU A 66 7.39 -7.30 -7.75
N CYS A 67 6.50 -6.31 -7.74
CA CYS A 67 6.89 -4.91 -7.77
C CYS A 67 7.48 -4.43 -6.44
N ILE A 68 7.16 -5.04 -5.29
CA ILE A 68 7.85 -4.80 -4.01
C ILE A 68 9.20 -5.53 -4.02
N LYS A 69 9.21 -6.81 -4.38
CA LYS A 69 10.41 -7.66 -4.44
C LYS A 69 11.51 -7.10 -5.34
N SER A 70 11.14 -6.37 -6.39
CA SER A 70 12.08 -5.68 -7.30
C SER A 70 12.45 -4.26 -6.86
N THR A 71 11.75 -3.68 -5.87
CA THR A 71 12.04 -2.33 -5.34
C THR A 71 12.82 -2.40 -4.03
N ILE A 72 12.64 -3.48 -3.28
CA ILE A 72 13.45 -3.88 -2.14
C ILE A 72 14.37 -4.96 -2.70
N ASP A 73 15.61 -4.62 -3.08
CA ASP A 73 16.64 -5.64 -3.34
C ASP A 73 16.84 -6.43 -2.03
N LEU A 74 16.08 -7.52 -1.87
CA LEU A 74 16.24 -8.55 -0.86
C LEU A 74 16.95 -9.74 -1.49
#